data_AF-A0A9X8ZCC0-F1
#
_entry.id   AF-A0A9X8ZCC0-F1
#
_cell.length_a   1.000
_cell.length_b   1.000
_cell.length_c   1.000
_cell.angle_alpha   90.00
_cell.angle_beta   90.00
_cell.angle_gamma   90.00
#
_symmetry.space_group_name_H-M   'P 1'
#
loop_
_entity.id
_entity.type
_entity.pdbx_description
1 polymer ?
#
loop_
_entity_poly.entity_id
_entity_poly.type
_entity_poly.pdbx_seq_one_letter_code
_entity_poly.pdbx_strand_id
1 'polypeptide(L)'
;MNSLDYRIGLDIGTNSIGWSVIEVTENENKTRFNKVGIVDHGVRMFSRAEHPKTGASLAAPRRLARSSRRRLNRKSGRKEAVRKLLILKEVIGEQELNALYPLSANSIDVWNIRLDALDRMLTRAEWSRLLIHLVQKRGFKSNRKSDRKDDETGKVLTNISANEELLSSYRTVGEMWMKDPKFSVLGRRRNTMGEYLFNVSRDALKDEINRLFVYQQQFGSPYASNELLEEYLKIWEHQLPFASGNDILNKVGLCTFEQQEKRIPKATYTFQY
;
A
#
# COMPACT_ATOMS: atom_id res chain seq x y z
N MET A 1 41.23 -32.98 35.61
CA MET A 1 40.08 -33.47 34.82
C MET A 1 40.65 -34.26 33.67
N ASN A 2 40.31 -35.55 33.56
CA ASN A 2 40.69 -36.32 32.37
C ASN A 2 39.93 -35.77 31.15
N SER A 3 40.61 -35.60 30.02
CA SER A 3 39.94 -35.28 28.76
C SER A 3 39.18 -36.51 28.29
N LEU A 4 37.95 -36.30 27.83
CA LEU A 4 37.07 -37.35 27.34
C LEU A 4 36.78 -37.09 25.86
N ASP A 5 36.94 -38.11 25.03
CA ASP A 5 36.56 -38.07 23.62
C ASP A 5 35.07 -38.34 23.50
N TYR A 6 34.33 -37.47 22.82
CA TYR A 6 32.88 -37.60 22.69
C TYR A 6 32.36 -37.23 21.30
N ARG A 7 31.15 -37.70 21.01
CA ARG A 7 30.33 -37.22 19.90
C ARG A 7 29.04 -36.61 20.43
N ILE A 8 28.61 -35.52 19.81
CA ILE A 8 27.31 -34.89 20.10
C ILE A 8 26.31 -35.25 19.00
N GLY A 9 25.17 -35.81 19.39
CA GLY A 9 23.98 -35.88 18.54
C GLY A 9 23.08 -34.68 18.80
N LEU A 10 22.61 -34.00 17.75
CA LEU A 10 21.65 -32.91 17.84
C LEU A 10 20.43 -33.24 16.97
N ASP A 11 19.26 -33.33 17.60
CA ASP A 11 17.96 -33.40 16.93
C ASP A 11 17.29 -32.02 17.00
N ILE A 12 17.41 -31.25 15.92
CA ILE A 12 16.98 -29.84 15.86
C ILE A 12 15.58 -29.75 15.25
N GLY A 13 14.58 -29.69 16.11
CA GLY A 13 13.17 -29.48 15.76
C GLY A 13 12.76 -28.00 15.73
N THR A 14 11.49 -27.75 15.38
CA THR A 14 10.93 -26.37 15.30
C THR A 14 10.67 -25.71 16.66
N ASN A 15 10.66 -26.48 17.74
CA ASN A 15 10.38 -26.03 19.11
C ASN A 15 11.21 -26.76 20.19
N SER A 16 12.17 -27.58 19.77
CA SER A 16 13.02 -28.33 20.67
C SER A 16 14.36 -28.65 20.00
N ILE A 17 15.41 -28.74 20.81
CA ILE A 17 16.68 -29.34 20.42
C ILE A 17 16.93 -30.50 21.39
N GLY A 18 16.76 -31.72 20.92
CA GLY A 18 17.27 -32.90 21.62
C GLY A 18 18.78 -32.96 21.44
N TRP A 19 19.51 -33.24 22.50
CA TRP A 19 20.96 -33.41 22.44
C TRP A 19 21.42 -34.58 23.29
N SER A 20 22.48 -35.25 22.85
CA SER A 20 23.14 -36.31 23.59
C SER A 20 24.64 -36.27 23.39
N VAL A 21 25.38 -36.61 24.44
CA VAL A 21 26.84 -36.72 24.46
C VAL A 21 27.18 -38.19 24.70
N ILE A 22 27.86 -38.80 23.73
CA ILE A 22 28.28 -40.19 23.80
C ILE A 22 29.81 -40.20 23.87
N GLU A 23 30.36 -40.78 24.94
CA GLU A 23 31.78 -41.04 25.07
C GLU A 23 32.19 -42.08 24.03
N VAL A 24 33.31 -41.82 23.37
CA VAL A 24 33.85 -42.68 22.34
C VAL A 24 35.33 -42.93 22.58
N THR A 25 35.81 -44.08 22.14
CA THR A 25 37.23 -44.39 22.05
C THR A 25 37.60 -44.72 20.62
N GLU A 26 38.83 -44.42 20.24
CA GLU A 26 39.35 -44.76 18.93
C GLU A 26 39.55 -46.29 18.85
N ASN A 27 39.11 -46.92 17.75
CA ASN A 27 39.39 -48.33 17.51
C ASN A 27 40.87 -48.52 17.13
N GLU A 28 41.44 -49.72 17.31
CA GLU A 28 42.87 -50.03 17.15
C GLU A 28 43.45 -49.56 15.80
N ASN A 29 42.64 -49.57 14.73
CA ASN A 29 43.02 -49.16 13.38
C ASN A 29 42.73 -47.68 13.06
N LYS A 30 42.30 -46.85 14.03
CA LYS A 30 41.99 -45.41 13.88
C LYS A 30 40.99 -45.00 12.78
N THR A 31 40.21 -45.95 12.30
CA THR A 31 39.24 -45.72 11.22
C THR A 31 37.82 -45.50 11.73
N ARG A 32 37.53 -45.89 12.98
CA ARG A 32 36.19 -45.83 13.57
C ARG A 32 36.29 -45.55 15.07
N PHE A 33 35.19 -45.05 15.61
CA PHE A 33 35.00 -44.83 17.03
C PHE A 33 34.14 -45.95 17.61
N ASN A 34 34.60 -46.54 18.71
CA ASN A 34 33.82 -47.44 19.54
C ASN A 34 33.08 -46.62 20.59
N LYS A 35 31.80 -46.94 20.82
CA LYS A 35 30.99 -46.26 21.84
C LYS A 35 31.37 -46.83 23.21
N VAL A 36 31.71 -45.97 24.17
CA VAL A 36 31.96 -46.38 25.55
C VAL A 36 30.67 -46.31 26.35
N GLY A 37 29.99 -45.15 26.32
CA GLY A 37 28.80 -44.91 27.11
C GLY A 37 28.13 -43.57 26.83
N ILE A 38 26.95 -43.38 27.40
CA ILE A 38 26.26 -42.08 27.37
C ILE A 38 26.80 -41.25 28.53
N VAL A 39 27.33 -40.07 28.22
CA VAL A 39 27.81 -39.11 29.23
C VAL A 39 26.65 -38.27 29.74
N ASP A 40 25.88 -37.70 28.82
CA ASP A 40 24.77 -36.81 29.15
C ASP A 40 23.76 -36.73 28.01
N HIS A 41 22.55 -36.28 28.31
CA HIS A 41 21.50 -36.03 27.32
C HIS A 41 20.46 -35.05 27.88
N GLY A 42 19.79 -34.35 26.98
CA GLY A 42 18.73 -33.44 27.37
C GLY A 42 17.91 -32.95 26.21
N VAL A 43 16.89 -32.16 26.53
CA VAL A 43 16.04 -31.51 25.54
C VAL A 43 15.91 -30.05 25.91
N ARG A 44 16.34 -29.17 24.99
CA ARG A 44 16.11 -27.72 25.11
C ARG A 44 14.81 -27.37 24.41
N MET A 45 13.77 -27.10 25.18
CA MET A 45 12.51 -26.55 24.66
C MET A 45 12.62 -25.04 24.41
N PHE A 46 12.01 -24.56 23.32
CA PHE A 46 11.86 -23.14 23.04
C PHE A 46 10.53 -22.85 22.32
N SER A 47 10.02 -21.63 22.45
CA SER A 47 8.81 -21.22 21.76
C SER A 47 9.04 -21.15 20.25
N ARG A 48 8.11 -21.70 19.45
CA ARG A 48 8.12 -21.49 17.99
C ARG A 48 8.14 -19.99 17.68
N ALA A 49 8.94 -19.59 16.69
CA ALA A 49 9.00 -18.22 16.21
C ALA A 49 7.80 -17.84 15.30
N GLU A 50 6.63 -18.37 15.61
CA GLU A 50 5.38 -18.24 14.83
C GLU A 50 4.20 -18.02 15.78
N HIS A 51 3.13 -17.43 15.25
CA HIS A 51 1.91 -17.27 16.03
C HIS A 51 1.27 -18.65 16.34
N PRO A 52 1.04 -19.01 17.62
CA PRO A 52 0.69 -20.38 18.03
C PRO A 52 -0.53 -21.01 17.35
N LYS A 53 -1.48 -20.17 16.89
CA LYS A 53 -2.73 -20.61 16.25
C LYS A 53 -2.75 -20.54 14.73
N THR A 54 -1.85 -19.78 14.09
CA THR A 54 -1.95 -19.48 12.65
C THR A 54 -0.70 -19.80 11.86
N GLY A 55 0.42 -20.15 12.51
CA GLY A 55 1.70 -20.40 11.82
C GLY A 55 2.29 -19.17 11.13
N ALA A 56 1.67 -18.00 11.31
CA ALA A 56 2.11 -16.77 10.66
C ALA A 56 3.38 -16.23 11.33
N SER A 57 4.30 -15.71 10.52
CA SER A 57 5.51 -15.04 11.00
C SER A 57 5.17 -13.92 12.00
N LEU A 58 5.86 -13.91 13.15
CA LEU A 58 5.74 -12.85 14.17
C LEU A 58 6.04 -11.44 13.61
N ALA A 59 6.79 -11.34 12.51
CA ALA A 59 7.10 -10.08 11.87
C ALA A 59 5.98 -9.53 10.96
N ALA A 60 5.03 -10.37 10.54
CA ALA A 60 3.97 -9.97 9.60
C ALA A 60 3.00 -8.94 10.20
N PRO A 61 2.46 -9.10 11.44
CA PRO A 61 1.62 -8.08 12.07
C PRO A 61 2.33 -6.73 12.20
N ARG A 62 3.61 -6.74 12.61
CA ARG A 62 4.45 -5.53 12.71
C ARG A 62 4.61 -4.86 11.35
N ARG A 63 4.82 -5.63 10.28
CA ARG A 63 4.95 -5.12 8.91
C ARG A 63 3.64 -4.47 8.43
N LEU A 64 2.50 -5.10 8.65
CA LEU A 64 1.18 -4.58 8.27
C LEU A 64 0.84 -3.28 9.02
N ALA A 65 1.04 -3.25 10.34
CA ALA A 65 0.81 -2.07 11.16
C ALA A 65 1.70 -0.89 10.73
N ARG A 66 2.99 -1.16 10.44
CA ARG A 66 3.91 -0.15 9.90
C ARG A 66 3.46 0.37 8.54
N SER A 67 2.99 -0.50 7.64
CA SER A 67 2.48 -0.10 6.33
C SER A 67 1.27 0.84 6.46
N SER A 68 0.30 0.46 7.31
CA SER A 68 -0.88 1.27 7.60
C SER A 68 -0.53 2.64 8.17
N ARG A 69 0.39 2.74 9.15
CA ARG A 69 0.87 4.03 9.69
C ARG A 69 1.49 4.92 8.62
N ARG A 70 2.38 4.38 7.78
CA ARG A 70 3.00 5.13 6.68
C ARG A 70 1.95 5.63 5.67
N ARG A 71 0.98 4.79 5.33
CA ARG A 71 -0.12 5.16 4.41
C ARG A 71 -0.97 6.30 4.98
N LEU A 72 -1.35 6.20 6.25
CA LEU A 72 -2.14 7.23 6.93
C LEU A 72 -1.38 8.56 7.04
N ASN A 73 -0.11 8.51 7.46
CA ASN A 73 0.73 9.70 7.55
C ASN A 73 0.86 10.41 6.19
N ARG A 74 1.16 9.66 5.12
CA ARG A 74 1.25 10.24 3.76
C ARG A 74 -0.08 10.79 3.25
N LYS A 75 -1.20 10.16 3.59
CA LYS A 75 -2.53 10.68 3.26
C LYS A 75 -2.78 12.02 3.98
N SER A 76 -2.44 12.10 5.27
CA SER A 76 -2.56 13.32 6.07
C SER A 76 -1.68 14.44 5.50
N GLY A 77 -0.39 14.16 5.28
CA GLY A 77 0.54 15.13 4.72
C GLY A 77 0.13 15.63 3.33
N ARG A 78 -0.44 14.77 2.48
CA ARG A 78 -0.97 15.19 1.18
C ARG A 78 -2.22 16.08 1.30
N LYS A 79 -3.14 15.77 2.22
CA LYS A 79 -4.30 16.63 2.51
C LYS A 79 -3.83 18.01 3.01
N GLU A 80 -2.83 18.02 3.87
CA GLU A 80 -2.22 19.24 4.40
C GLU A 80 -1.54 20.06 3.31
N ALA A 81 -0.80 19.42 2.39
CA ALA A 81 -0.20 20.10 1.26
C ALA A 81 -1.26 20.77 0.35
N VAL A 82 -2.39 20.10 0.10
CA VAL A 82 -3.52 20.73 -0.62
C VAL A 82 -4.09 21.91 0.17
N ARG A 83 -4.29 21.79 1.48
CA ARG A 83 -4.79 22.91 2.31
C ARG A 83 -3.89 24.14 2.19
N LYS A 84 -2.57 23.95 2.31
CA LYS A 84 -1.57 25.02 2.14
C LYS A 84 -1.57 25.61 0.73
N LEU A 85 -1.69 24.75 -0.29
CA LEU A 85 -1.79 25.20 -1.68
C LEU A 85 -3.00 26.12 -1.91
N LEU A 86 -4.17 25.78 -1.35
CA LEU A 86 -5.37 26.59 -1.49
C LEU A 86 -5.23 27.98 -0.86
N ILE A 87 -4.52 28.09 0.27
CA ILE A 87 -4.19 29.39 0.89
C ILE A 87 -3.20 30.16 0.03
N LEU A 88 -2.12 29.49 -0.41
CA LEU A 88 -1.06 30.10 -1.22
C LEU A 88 -1.57 30.67 -2.54
N LYS A 89 -2.52 29.99 -3.19
CA LYS A 89 -3.15 30.44 -4.44
C LYS A 89 -4.40 31.31 -4.19
N GLU A 90 -4.58 31.80 -2.96
CA GLU A 90 -5.67 32.70 -2.56
C GLU A 90 -7.08 32.19 -2.89
N VAL A 91 -7.26 30.87 -3.01
CA VAL A 91 -8.56 30.24 -3.25
C VAL A 91 -9.46 30.46 -2.04
N ILE A 92 -8.89 30.35 -0.84
CA ILE A 92 -9.60 30.50 0.43
C ILE A 92 -8.64 31.03 1.50
N GLY A 93 -9.13 31.93 2.36
CA GLY A 93 -8.35 32.45 3.47
C GLY A 93 -8.11 31.39 4.56
N GLU A 94 -7.04 31.54 5.34
CA GLU A 94 -6.69 30.56 6.38
C GLU A 94 -7.79 30.40 7.44
N GLN A 95 -8.37 31.51 7.90
CA GLN A 95 -9.47 31.49 8.88
C GLN A 95 -10.70 30.75 8.32
N GLU A 96 -11.08 31.05 7.08
CA GLU A 96 -12.22 30.41 6.39
C GLU A 96 -11.95 28.91 6.18
N LEU A 97 -10.72 28.54 5.79
CA LEU A 97 -10.32 27.14 5.61
C LEU A 97 -10.36 26.34 6.92
N ASN A 98 -10.03 26.97 8.05
CA ASN A 98 -10.11 26.36 9.37
C ASN A 98 -11.57 26.25 9.86
N ALA A 99 -12.44 27.17 9.43
CA ALA A 99 -13.87 27.14 9.71
C ALA A 99 -14.69 26.25 8.75
N LEU A 100 -14.10 25.70 7.67
CA LEU A 100 -14.79 24.79 6.74
C LEU A 100 -15.40 23.56 7.40
N TYR A 101 -14.87 23.15 8.56
CA TYR A 101 -15.36 22.03 9.34
C TYR A 101 -15.43 22.43 10.82
N PRO A 102 -16.45 21.98 11.58
CA PRO A 102 -17.53 21.07 11.19
C PRO A 102 -18.51 21.70 10.20
N LEU A 103 -19.22 20.85 9.44
CA LEU A 103 -20.22 21.32 8.48
C LEU A 103 -21.46 21.83 9.21
N SER A 104 -22.01 22.95 8.75
CA SER A 104 -23.32 23.43 9.19
C SER A 104 -24.45 22.56 8.63
N ALA A 105 -25.64 22.59 9.24
CA ALA A 105 -26.80 21.83 8.77
C ALA A 105 -27.21 22.15 7.33
N ASN A 106 -26.95 23.39 6.87
CA ASN A 106 -27.26 23.86 5.51
C ASN A 106 -26.13 23.61 4.51
N SER A 107 -25.04 22.96 4.91
CA SER A 107 -23.91 22.68 4.02
C SER A 107 -24.30 21.65 2.96
N ILE A 108 -24.13 21.99 1.69
CA ILE A 108 -24.32 21.05 0.58
C ILE A 108 -23.33 19.89 0.72
N ASP A 109 -23.81 18.65 0.55
CA ASP A 109 -22.96 17.47 0.58
C ASP A 109 -21.93 17.47 -0.55
N VAL A 110 -20.75 16.89 -0.29
CA VAL A 110 -19.64 16.94 -1.25
C VAL A 110 -19.90 16.16 -2.55
N TRP A 111 -20.79 15.17 -2.54
CA TRP A 111 -21.19 14.45 -3.74
C TRP A 111 -22.12 15.29 -4.62
N ASN A 112 -23.00 16.09 -4.01
CA ASN A 112 -23.77 17.09 -4.73
C ASN A 112 -22.86 18.19 -5.28
N ILE A 113 -21.89 18.67 -4.49
CA ILE A 113 -20.88 19.65 -4.98
C ILE A 113 -20.12 19.12 -6.20
N ARG A 114 -19.75 17.82 -6.22
CA ARG A 114 -19.10 17.19 -7.38
C ARG A 114 -19.96 17.22 -8.64
N LEU A 115 -21.27 17.01 -8.50
CA LEU A 115 -22.21 17.05 -9.62
C LEU A 115 -22.46 18.50 -10.07
N ASP A 116 -22.78 19.38 -9.12
CA ASP A 116 -23.05 20.79 -9.34
C ASP A 116 -21.89 21.50 -10.05
N ALA A 117 -20.65 21.10 -9.77
CA ALA A 117 -19.45 21.66 -10.40
C ALA A 117 -19.42 21.53 -11.94
N LEU A 118 -20.26 20.66 -12.52
CA LEU A 118 -20.38 20.46 -13.96
C LEU A 118 -21.41 21.40 -14.60
N ASP A 119 -22.31 21.96 -13.79
CA ASP A 119 -23.52 22.65 -14.25
C ASP A 119 -23.66 24.07 -13.67
N ARG A 120 -22.83 24.46 -12.69
CA ARG A 120 -22.74 25.83 -12.16
C ARG A 120 -21.35 26.18 -11.63
N MET A 121 -21.10 27.49 -11.48
CA MET A 121 -19.94 27.98 -10.72
C MET A 121 -20.07 27.60 -9.23
N LEU A 122 -19.00 27.06 -8.66
CA LEU A 122 -18.89 26.79 -7.23
C LEU A 122 -18.36 28.00 -6.48
N THR A 123 -18.84 28.17 -5.26
CA THR A 123 -18.22 29.11 -4.31
C THR A 123 -16.81 28.64 -3.91
N ARG A 124 -15.97 29.55 -3.41
CA ARG A 124 -14.63 29.19 -2.90
C ARG A 124 -14.66 28.10 -1.83
N ALA A 125 -15.67 28.12 -0.95
CA ALA A 125 -15.83 27.14 0.11
C ALA A 125 -16.18 25.76 -0.45
N GLU A 126 -17.11 25.70 -1.42
CA GLU A 126 -17.46 24.45 -2.12
C GLU A 126 -16.28 23.89 -2.90
N TRP A 127 -15.59 24.74 -3.66
CA TRP A 127 -14.41 24.35 -4.43
C TRP A 127 -13.28 23.81 -3.55
N SER A 128 -13.01 24.49 -2.44
CA SER A 128 -12.03 24.04 -1.44
C SER A 128 -12.41 22.68 -0.83
N ARG A 129 -13.68 22.49 -0.46
CA ARG A 129 -14.18 21.21 0.07
C ARG A 129 -14.06 20.08 -0.96
N LEU A 130 -14.35 20.38 -2.22
CA LEU A 130 -14.26 19.44 -3.34
C LEU A 130 -12.81 18.95 -3.54
N LEU A 131 -11.84 19.87 -3.66
CA LEU A 131 -10.42 19.52 -3.84
C LEU A 131 -9.86 18.74 -2.64
N ILE A 132 -10.22 19.13 -1.42
CA ILE A 132 -9.85 18.40 -0.19
C ILE A 132 -10.44 16.98 -0.17
N HIS A 133 -11.66 16.81 -0.70
CA HIS A 133 -12.29 15.50 -0.79
C HIS A 133 -11.62 14.60 -1.83
N LEU A 134 -11.33 15.13 -3.02
CA LEU A 134 -10.70 14.38 -4.12
C LEU A 134 -9.29 13.88 -3.75
N VAL A 135 -8.51 14.66 -2.97
CA VAL A 135 -7.19 14.20 -2.49
C VAL A 135 -7.27 13.11 -1.41
N GLN A 136 -8.38 13.06 -0.67
CA GLN A 136 -8.60 12.08 0.39
C GLN A 136 -8.78 10.65 -0.17
N LYS A 137 -9.39 10.52 -1.34
CA LYS A 137 -9.82 9.25 -1.95
C LYS A 137 -9.51 9.24 -3.46
N ARG A 138 -8.23 9.07 -3.79
CA ARG A 138 -7.68 9.17 -5.16
C ARG A 138 -7.67 7.88 -5.99
N GLY A 139 -8.62 6.98 -5.76
CA GLY A 139 -8.75 5.75 -6.54
C GLY A 139 -7.55 4.77 -6.47
N PHE A 140 -7.70 3.67 -7.20
CA PHE A 140 -6.68 2.62 -7.31
C PHE A 140 -5.70 2.94 -8.45
N LYS A 141 -4.40 2.79 -8.20
CA LYS A 141 -3.37 2.88 -9.24
C LYS A 141 -2.64 1.54 -9.29
N SER A 142 -2.70 0.87 -10.44
CA SER A 142 -1.93 -0.35 -10.64
C SER A 142 -0.44 0.01 -10.62
N ASN A 143 0.32 -0.68 -9.78
CA ASN A 143 1.79 -0.61 -9.77
C ASN A 143 2.40 -1.87 -10.40
N ARG A 144 1.57 -2.73 -11.01
CA ARG A 144 2.01 -3.99 -11.59
C ARG A 144 2.53 -3.75 -13.01
N LYS A 145 3.63 -4.42 -13.34
CA LYS A 145 4.13 -4.54 -14.72
C LYS A 145 3.66 -5.83 -15.41
N SER A 146 2.97 -6.71 -14.69
CA SER A 146 2.37 -7.95 -15.22
C SER A 146 1.18 -8.43 -14.36
N ASP A 147 0.27 -9.17 -15.00
CA ASP A 147 -0.98 -9.64 -14.42
C ASP A 147 -0.81 -10.97 -13.67
N ARG A 148 -0.48 -10.92 -12.38
CA ARG A 148 -0.74 -12.07 -11.49
C ARG A 148 -2.09 -11.91 -10.83
N LYS A 149 -3.05 -12.79 -11.13
CA LYS A 149 -4.35 -12.81 -10.46
C LYS A 149 -4.16 -13.19 -8.99
N ASP A 150 -4.50 -12.26 -8.10
CA ASP A 150 -4.69 -12.48 -6.67
C ASP A 150 -6.19 -12.26 -6.45
N ASP A 151 -6.88 -13.15 -5.74
CA ASP A 151 -8.35 -13.23 -5.77
C ASP A 151 -9.03 -11.92 -5.36
N GLU A 152 -8.55 -11.29 -4.30
CA GLU A 152 -9.09 -10.01 -3.82
C GLU A 152 -8.71 -8.85 -4.75
N THR A 153 -7.47 -8.81 -5.26
CA THR A 153 -7.08 -7.82 -6.28
C THR A 153 -7.88 -8.00 -7.57
N GLY A 154 -8.25 -9.23 -7.92
CA GLY A 154 -9.09 -9.57 -9.06
C GLY A 154 -10.48 -8.95 -8.94
N LYS A 155 -11.16 -9.13 -7.79
CA LYS A 155 -12.47 -8.51 -7.54
C LYS A 155 -12.44 -6.99 -7.64
N VAL A 156 -11.39 -6.36 -7.10
CA VAL A 156 -11.17 -4.92 -7.20
C VAL A 156 -11.05 -4.48 -8.65
N LEU A 157 -10.20 -5.17 -9.43
CA LEU A 157 -9.96 -4.83 -10.84
C LEU A 157 -11.21 -5.05 -11.69
N THR A 158 -11.95 -6.15 -11.48
CA THR A 158 -13.22 -6.40 -12.19
C THR A 158 -14.23 -5.27 -11.96
N ASN A 159 -14.39 -4.80 -10.72
CA ASN A 159 -15.30 -3.68 -10.44
C ASN A 159 -14.80 -2.36 -11.06
N ILE A 160 -13.49 -2.13 -11.06
CA ILE A 160 -12.90 -0.94 -11.72
C ILE A 160 -13.20 -0.97 -13.21
N SER A 161 -12.93 -2.08 -13.91
CA SER A 161 -13.19 -2.19 -15.35
C SER A 161 -14.67 -2.04 -15.68
N ALA A 162 -15.57 -2.67 -14.92
CA ALA A 162 -17.01 -2.51 -15.12
C ALA A 162 -17.49 -1.06 -14.88
N ASN A 163 -16.86 -0.34 -13.96
CA ASN A 163 -17.17 1.06 -13.70
C ASN A 163 -16.57 1.99 -14.76
N GLU A 164 -15.42 1.66 -15.33
CA GLU A 164 -14.82 2.39 -16.44
C GLU A 164 -15.67 2.28 -17.71
N GLU A 165 -16.21 1.09 -17.99
CA GLU A 165 -17.18 0.90 -19.07
C GLU A 165 -18.44 1.73 -18.86
N LEU A 166 -19.02 1.67 -17.65
CA LEU A 166 -20.21 2.46 -17.31
C LEU A 166 -19.96 3.97 -17.37
N LEU A 167 -18.75 4.40 -16.97
CA LEU A 167 -18.35 5.81 -16.99
C LEU A 167 -18.42 6.43 -18.39
N SER A 168 -18.34 5.64 -19.46
CA SER A 168 -18.51 6.13 -20.85
C SER A 168 -19.86 6.83 -21.10
N SER A 169 -20.88 6.52 -20.30
CA SER A 169 -22.22 7.13 -20.37
C SER A 169 -22.37 8.39 -19.51
N TYR A 170 -21.31 8.84 -18.82
CA TYR A 170 -21.34 9.97 -17.89
C TYR A 170 -20.15 10.92 -18.12
N ARG A 171 -20.25 12.18 -17.70
CA ARG A 171 -19.16 13.14 -17.87
C ARG A 171 -18.01 12.89 -16.90
N THR A 172 -18.32 12.44 -15.69
CA THR A 172 -17.34 12.22 -14.61
C THR A 172 -17.75 11.09 -13.67
N VAL A 173 -16.80 10.59 -12.88
CA VAL A 173 -17.06 9.58 -11.83
C VAL A 173 -18.08 10.08 -10.80
N GLY A 174 -18.01 11.36 -10.42
CA GLY A 174 -18.94 11.97 -9.47
C GLY A 174 -20.37 11.94 -10.01
N GLU A 175 -20.56 12.30 -11.28
CA GLU A 175 -21.86 12.24 -11.93
C GLU A 175 -22.39 10.80 -12.03
N MET A 176 -21.56 9.85 -12.47
CA MET A 176 -21.92 8.43 -12.54
C MET A 176 -22.42 7.91 -11.18
N TRP A 177 -21.68 8.16 -10.09
CA TRP A 177 -22.10 7.72 -8.76
C TRP A 177 -23.37 8.39 -8.23
N MET A 178 -23.70 9.58 -8.73
CA MET A 178 -24.89 10.32 -8.31
C MET A 178 -26.13 9.95 -9.10
N LYS A 179 -26.00 9.71 -10.42
CA LYS A 179 -27.13 9.51 -11.33
C LYS A 179 -27.41 8.04 -11.62
N ASP A 180 -26.39 7.21 -11.78
CA ASP A 180 -26.59 5.84 -12.24
C ASP A 180 -27.36 5.00 -11.19
N PRO A 181 -28.43 4.27 -11.58
CA PRO A 181 -29.19 3.42 -10.69
C PRO A 181 -28.36 2.40 -9.91
N LYS A 182 -27.22 1.92 -10.47
CA LYS A 182 -26.27 1.03 -9.79
C LYS A 182 -25.75 1.60 -8.47
N PHE A 183 -25.67 2.93 -8.36
CA PHE A 183 -25.13 3.63 -7.18
C PHE A 183 -26.17 4.47 -6.45
N SER A 184 -27.04 5.15 -7.19
CA SER A 184 -27.90 6.22 -6.67
C SER A 184 -28.88 5.70 -5.62
N VAL A 185 -29.46 4.51 -5.85
CA VAL A 185 -30.47 3.84 -5.01
C VAL A 185 -29.94 3.33 -3.67
N LEU A 186 -28.61 3.23 -3.51
CA LEU A 186 -28.00 2.61 -2.33
C LEU A 186 -27.99 3.49 -1.08
N GLY A 187 -28.38 4.76 -1.19
CA GLY A 187 -28.33 5.73 -0.08
C GLY A 187 -26.91 6.03 0.46
N ARG A 188 -25.87 5.50 -0.19
CA ARG A 188 -24.45 5.67 0.17
C ARG A 188 -23.60 5.85 -1.07
N ARG A 189 -22.39 6.38 -0.86
CA ARG A 189 -21.39 6.65 -1.92
C ARG A 189 -20.01 6.10 -1.57
N ARG A 190 -19.97 5.04 -0.76
CA ARG A 190 -18.74 4.37 -0.30
C ARG A 190 -18.99 2.88 -0.16
N ASN A 191 -17.92 2.11 -0.39
CA ASN A 191 -17.92 0.67 -0.12
C ASN A 191 -18.08 0.40 1.38
N THR A 192 -18.84 -0.65 1.69
CA THR A 192 -18.89 -1.30 3.00
C THR A 192 -17.86 -2.43 3.06
N MET A 193 -17.75 -3.11 4.20
CA MET A 193 -16.79 -4.19 4.39
C MET A 193 -17.02 -5.33 3.39
N GLY A 194 -15.98 -5.73 2.66
CA GLY A 194 -16.03 -6.81 1.67
C GLY A 194 -16.53 -6.40 0.28
N GLU A 195 -16.92 -5.14 0.08
CA GLU A 195 -17.41 -4.65 -1.21
C GLU A 195 -16.40 -3.78 -1.96
N TYR A 196 -16.51 -3.78 -3.29
CA TYR A 196 -15.66 -3.02 -4.20
C TYR A 196 -16.44 -2.20 -5.24
N LEU A 197 -17.75 -2.05 -5.05
CA LEU A 197 -18.66 -1.45 -6.01
C LEU A 197 -18.27 -0.04 -6.47
N PHE A 198 -17.83 0.83 -5.55
CA PHE A 198 -17.43 2.21 -5.82
C PHE A 198 -15.94 2.35 -6.17
N ASN A 199 -15.23 1.26 -6.52
CA ASN A 199 -13.84 1.38 -6.93
C ASN A 199 -13.72 1.89 -8.36
N VAL A 200 -12.82 2.84 -8.56
CA VAL A 200 -12.43 3.39 -9.87
C VAL A 200 -10.91 3.51 -9.93
N SER A 201 -10.38 3.56 -11.15
CA SER A 201 -8.97 3.85 -11.36
C SER A 201 -8.62 5.27 -10.94
N ARG A 202 -7.34 5.47 -10.66
CA ARG A 202 -6.80 6.80 -10.39
C ARG A 202 -6.91 7.68 -11.64
N ASP A 203 -6.74 7.12 -12.82
CA ASP A 203 -6.77 7.89 -14.06
C ASP A 203 -8.18 8.43 -14.34
N ALA A 204 -9.24 7.64 -14.11
CA ALA A 204 -10.62 8.13 -14.19
C ALA A 204 -10.92 9.32 -13.25
N LEU A 205 -10.36 9.33 -12.03
CA LEU A 205 -10.50 10.45 -11.11
C LEU A 205 -9.63 11.64 -11.50
N LYS A 206 -8.47 11.40 -12.14
CA LYS A 206 -7.63 12.46 -12.70
C LYS A 206 -8.37 13.18 -13.82
N ASP A 207 -9.02 12.43 -14.70
CA ASP A 207 -9.83 12.97 -15.79
C ASP A 207 -11.02 13.77 -15.26
N GLU A 208 -11.69 13.28 -14.21
CA GLU A 208 -12.71 14.07 -13.50
C GLU A 208 -12.13 15.39 -12.96
N ILE A 209 -10.96 15.38 -12.30
CA ILE A 209 -10.32 16.62 -11.80
C ILE A 209 -10.10 17.60 -12.95
N ASN A 210 -9.51 17.15 -14.06
CA ASN A 210 -9.28 18.01 -15.23
C ASN A 210 -10.60 18.59 -15.76
N ARG A 211 -11.64 17.77 -15.93
CA ARG A 211 -12.95 18.22 -16.41
C ARG A 211 -13.59 19.23 -15.46
N LEU A 212 -13.52 19.00 -14.15
CA LEU A 212 -14.04 19.93 -13.14
C LEU A 212 -13.38 21.31 -13.25
N PHE A 213 -12.05 21.36 -13.43
CA PHE A 213 -11.36 22.64 -13.66
C PHE A 213 -11.82 23.32 -14.96
N VAL A 214 -11.95 22.57 -16.05
CA VAL A 214 -12.44 23.11 -17.34
C VAL A 214 -13.84 23.71 -17.20
N TYR A 215 -14.79 23.00 -16.58
CA TYR A 215 -16.14 23.52 -16.38
C TYR A 215 -16.14 24.76 -15.49
N GLN A 216 -15.39 24.75 -14.38
CA GLN A 216 -15.31 25.91 -13.50
C GLN A 216 -14.68 27.14 -14.19
N GLN A 217 -13.70 26.95 -15.07
CA GLN A 217 -13.16 28.03 -15.90
C GLN A 217 -14.20 28.57 -16.87
N GLN A 218 -14.98 27.71 -17.52
CA GLN A 218 -16.07 28.11 -18.43
C GLN A 218 -17.16 28.92 -17.71
N PHE A 219 -17.42 28.62 -16.43
CA PHE A 219 -18.34 29.40 -15.60
C PHE A 219 -17.72 30.68 -15.00
N GLY A 220 -16.47 31.01 -15.35
CA GLY A 220 -15.79 32.22 -14.89
C GLY A 220 -15.26 32.15 -13.45
N SER A 221 -15.01 30.94 -12.92
CA SER A 221 -14.50 30.77 -11.57
C SER A 221 -13.09 31.37 -11.43
N PRO A 222 -12.87 32.31 -10.50
CA PRO A 222 -11.54 32.85 -10.22
C PRO A 222 -10.63 31.84 -9.49
N TYR A 223 -11.18 30.70 -9.06
CA TYR A 223 -10.50 29.72 -8.21
C TYR A 223 -10.01 28.48 -8.95
N ALA A 224 -10.20 28.42 -10.27
CA ALA A 224 -9.91 27.25 -11.10
C ALA A 224 -8.80 27.51 -12.12
N SER A 225 -7.75 28.25 -11.74
CA SER A 225 -6.64 28.54 -12.67
C SER A 225 -5.87 27.29 -13.10
N ASN A 226 -5.26 27.33 -14.29
CA ASN A 226 -4.40 26.24 -14.80
C ASN A 226 -3.19 26.00 -13.90
N GLU A 227 -2.63 27.06 -13.33
CA GLU A 227 -1.52 26.96 -12.38
C GLU A 227 -1.90 26.18 -11.13
N LEU A 228 -3.10 26.43 -10.58
CA LEU A 228 -3.62 25.66 -9.45
C LEU A 228 -3.83 24.20 -9.84
N LEU A 229 -4.38 23.91 -11.03
CA LEU A 229 -4.58 22.55 -11.52
C LEU A 229 -3.26 21.77 -11.56
N GLU A 230 -2.22 22.37 -12.14
CA GLU A 230 -0.90 21.74 -12.26
C GLU A 230 -0.28 21.44 -10.89
N GLU A 231 -0.27 22.41 -9.97
CA GLU A 231 0.27 22.22 -8.62
C GLU A 231 -0.57 21.23 -7.80
N TYR A 232 -1.89 21.28 -7.93
CA TYR A 232 -2.79 20.34 -7.28
C TYR A 232 -2.55 18.92 -7.77
N LEU A 233 -2.41 18.70 -9.08
CA LEU A 233 -2.12 17.37 -9.65
C LEU A 233 -0.75 16.85 -9.23
N LYS A 234 0.28 17.71 -9.17
CA LYS A 234 1.61 17.33 -8.62
C LYS A 234 1.49 16.75 -7.21
N ILE A 235 0.69 17.37 -6.34
CA ILE A 235 0.43 16.87 -4.98
C ILE A 235 -0.44 15.61 -5.01
N TRP A 236 -1.52 15.63 -5.79
CA TRP A 236 -2.55 14.59 -5.82
C TRP A 236 -2.01 13.25 -6.37
N GLU A 237 -1.21 13.29 -7.42
CA GLU A 237 -0.62 12.12 -8.07
C GLU A 237 0.55 11.52 -7.29
N HIS A 238 1.24 12.33 -6.48
CA HIS A 238 2.48 11.93 -5.84
C HIS A 238 2.35 10.62 -5.04
N GLN A 239 3.20 9.65 -5.37
CA GLN A 239 3.41 8.42 -4.61
C GLN A 239 4.88 8.03 -4.68
N LEU A 240 5.42 7.53 -3.58
CA LEU A 240 6.79 7.02 -3.57
C LEU A 240 6.90 5.79 -4.48
N PRO A 241 8.08 5.58 -5.12
CA PRO A 241 8.33 4.41 -5.93
C PRO A 241 8.27 3.13 -5.08
N PHE A 242 8.12 1.98 -5.75
CA PHE A 242 8.09 0.67 -5.10
C PHE A 242 9.37 0.37 -4.32
N ALA A 243 10.51 0.75 -4.88
CA ALA A 243 11.83 0.68 -4.25
C ALA A 243 12.63 1.93 -4.63
N SER A 244 13.57 2.33 -3.77
CA SER A 244 14.42 3.51 -3.96
C SER A 244 15.90 3.15 -3.75
N GLY A 245 16.78 3.79 -4.53
CA GLY A 245 18.23 3.59 -4.42
C GLY A 245 18.63 2.10 -4.45
N ASN A 246 19.42 1.68 -3.46
CA ASN A 246 19.96 0.32 -3.36
C ASN A 246 19.03 -0.66 -2.61
N ASP A 247 17.74 -0.33 -2.38
CA ASP A 247 16.80 -1.17 -1.62
C ASP A 247 16.66 -2.61 -2.16
N ILE A 248 16.69 -2.76 -3.49
CA ILE A 248 16.65 -4.07 -4.15
C ILE A 248 18.02 -4.73 -4.03
N LEU A 249 19.09 -4.01 -4.38
CA LEU A 249 20.47 -4.50 -4.36
C LEU A 249 20.89 -5.04 -2.99
N ASN A 250 20.48 -4.38 -1.91
CA ASN A 250 20.75 -4.79 -0.54
C ASN A 250 20.10 -6.13 -0.15
N LYS A 251 19.08 -6.56 -0.89
CA LYS A 251 18.39 -7.86 -0.71
C LYS A 251 18.90 -8.93 -1.68
N VAL A 252 19.78 -8.57 -2.62
CA VAL A 252 20.41 -9.51 -3.54
C VAL A 252 21.53 -10.24 -2.78
N GLY A 253 21.50 -11.57 -2.87
CA GLY A 253 22.54 -12.43 -2.31
C GLY A 253 23.88 -12.28 -3.02
N LEU A 254 24.93 -12.81 -2.40
CA LEU A 254 26.29 -12.76 -2.93
C LEU A 254 26.53 -13.89 -3.95
N CYS A 255 27.50 -13.71 -4.84
CA CYS A 255 27.95 -14.73 -5.76
C CYS A 255 28.54 -15.92 -4.99
N THR A 256 28.34 -17.13 -5.51
CA THR A 256 28.83 -18.37 -4.88
C THR A 256 30.35 -18.49 -4.94
N PHE A 257 30.96 -18.02 -6.04
CA PHE A 257 32.41 -18.06 -6.25
C PHE A 257 33.11 -16.80 -5.75
N GLU A 258 32.53 -15.63 -6.01
CA GLU A 258 33.09 -14.33 -5.63
C GLU A 258 32.25 -13.70 -4.50
N GLN A 259 32.57 -14.03 -3.24
CA GLN A 259 31.72 -13.66 -2.09
C GLN A 259 31.62 -12.14 -1.82
N GLN A 260 32.44 -11.31 -2.47
CA GLN A 260 32.33 -9.85 -2.39
C GLN A 260 31.35 -9.27 -3.43
N GLU A 261 30.96 -10.05 -4.44
CA GLU A 261 30.14 -9.61 -5.54
C GLU A 261 28.66 -10.00 -5.38
N LYS A 262 27.77 -9.16 -5.92
CA LYS A 262 26.33 -9.43 -5.96
C LYS A 262 25.99 -10.37 -7.11
N ARG A 263 24.97 -11.21 -6.91
CA ARG A 263 24.45 -12.05 -8.01
C ARG A 263 23.92 -11.19 -9.15
N ILE A 264 24.28 -11.57 -10.38
CA ILE A 264 23.84 -10.90 -11.61
C ILE A 264 22.31 -11.08 -11.82
N PRO A 265 21.60 -10.06 -12.35
CA PRO A 265 20.20 -10.22 -12.71
C PRO A 265 19.99 -11.26 -13.81
N LYS A 266 18.86 -11.99 -13.75
CA LYS A 266 18.53 -13.00 -14.78
C LYS A 266 18.28 -12.42 -16.17
N ALA A 267 17.84 -11.17 -16.23
CA ALA A 267 17.56 -10.45 -17.48
C ALA A 267 18.80 -9.69 -17.96
N THR A 268 19.93 -10.40 -18.06
CA THR A 268 21.21 -9.87 -18.55
C THR A 268 21.81 -10.88 -19.51
N TYR A 269 22.44 -10.40 -20.58
CA TYR A 269 22.98 -11.23 -21.66
C TYR A 269 23.84 -12.39 -21.14
N THR A 270 24.84 -12.10 -20.30
CA THR A 270 25.75 -13.09 -19.69
C THR A 270 25.07 -14.13 -18.79
N PHE A 271 23.86 -13.86 -18.28
CA PHE A 271 23.10 -14.88 -17.54
C PHE A 271 22.30 -15.78 -18.49
N GLN A 272 21.91 -15.25 -19.64
CA GLN A 272 21.04 -15.95 -20.61
C GLN A 272 21.84 -16.77 -21.64
N TYR A 273 23.09 -16.42 -21.89
CA TYR A 273 24.01 -17.03 -22.85
C TYR A 273 25.38 -17.21 -22.20
#